data_AF-A0A7J4EEI3-F1
#
_entry.id   AF-A0A7J4EEI3-F1
#
_cell.length_a   1.000
_cell.length_b   1.000
_cell.length_c   1.000
_cell.angle_alpha   90.00
_cell.angle_beta   90.00
_cell.angle_gamma   90.00
#
_symmetry.space_group_name_H-M   'P 1'
#
loop_
_entity.id
_entity.type
_entity.pdbx_description
1 polymer ?
#
loop_
_entity_poly.entity_id
_entity_poly.type
_entity_poly.pdbx_seq_one_letter_code
_entity_poly.pdbx_strand_id
1 'polypeptide(L)'
;MITMSDEREGKHMEELVTSFVKLPVYTRDGVYVGNVKSVLLDVEQKRVASLLLTKTNPSIVEGAIDVAVPYRWVNAIGDIVILSYFPQRVKLEQNEENPSTYSDGNAEIETIDEPIVRE
;
A
#
# COMPACT_ATOMS: atom_id res chain seq x y z
N MET A 1 -50.95 1.55 -8.21
CA MET A 1 -49.85 0.76 -8.78
C MET A 1 -48.58 1.56 -8.52
N ILE A 2 -47.87 1.25 -7.42
CA ILE A 2 -46.61 1.92 -7.06
C ILE A 2 -45.52 0.90 -7.34
N THR A 3 -44.81 1.10 -8.44
CA THR A 3 -43.54 0.45 -8.73
C THR A 3 -42.53 1.57 -8.90
N MET A 4 -41.92 1.98 -7.80
CA MET A 4 -40.60 2.58 -7.83
C MET A 4 -39.68 1.55 -7.21
N SER A 5 -39.13 0.76 -8.11
CA SER A 5 -38.20 -0.32 -7.87
C SER A 5 -36.97 0.22 -7.15
N ASP A 6 -36.71 -0.43 -6.03
CA ASP A 6 -35.44 -0.80 -5.46
C ASP A 6 -34.21 -0.62 -6.40
N GLU A 7 -33.67 0.61 -6.45
CA GLU A 7 -32.39 0.94 -7.09
C GLU A 7 -31.31 1.33 -6.05
N ARG A 8 -31.54 1.04 -4.77
CA ARG A 8 -30.66 1.48 -3.66
C ARG A 8 -29.70 0.43 -3.14
N GLU A 9 -29.72 -0.81 -3.64
CA GLU A 9 -28.82 -1.86 -3.16
C GLU A 9 -27.48 -1.96 -3.94
N GLY A 10 -27.42 -1.48 -5.19
CA GLY A 10 -26.21 -1.61 -6.02
C GLY A 10 -25.05 -0.67 -5.66
N LYS A 11 -25.34 0.50 -5.07
CA LYS A 11 -24.31 1.53 -4.80
C LYS A 11 -23.46 1.26 -3.56
N HIS A 12 -23.91 0.39 -2.67
CA HIS A 12 -23.23 0.17 -1.38
C HIS A 12 -22.08 -0.85 -1.45
N MET A 13 -22.00 -1.66 -2.53
CA MET A 13 -20.98 -2.70 -2.68
C MET A 13 -19.67 -2.15 -3.28
N GLU A 14 -19.75 -1.16 -4.17
CA GLU A 14 -18.59 -0.56 -4.84
C GLU A 14 -17.77 0.36 -3.90
N GLU A 15 -18.40 0.96 -2.90
CA GLU A 15 -17.72 1.73 -1.84
C GLU A 15 -16.84 0.85 -0.92
N LEU A 16 -17.25 -0.38 -0.66
CA LEU A 16 -16.56 -1.29 0.27
C LEU A 16 -15.21 -1.79 -0.25
N VAL A 17 -15.06 -1.89 -1.58
CA VAL A 17 -13.81 -2.38 -2.20
C VAL A 17 -12.77 -1.26 -2.37
N THR A 18 -13.21 0.01 -2.38
CA THR A 18 -12.34 1.18 -2.63
C THR A 18 -11.84 1.87 -1.34
N SER A 19 -12.27 1.41 -0.16
CA SER A 19 -12.08 2.14 1.12
C SER A 19 -10.89 1.70 2.00
N PHE A 20 -9.95 0.87 1.51
CA PHE A 20 -8.72 0.58 2.28
C PHE A 20 -7.70 1.73 2.28
N VAL A 21 -7.94 2.77 1.47
CA VAL A 21 -7.12 3.97 1.36
C VAL A 21 -7.64 5.01 2.35
N LYS A 22 -6.77 5.50 3.25
CA LYS A 22 -7.03 6.47 4.35
C LYS A 22 -7.48 5.89 5.70
N LEU A 23 -7.26 4.60 5.99
CA LEU A 23 -7.46 4.10 7.36
C LEU A 23 -6.42 4.74 8.29
N PRO A 24 -6.85 5.37 9.40
CA PRO A 24 -5.93 5.92 10.39
C PRO A 24 -5.28 4.78 11.19
N VAL A 25 -3.99 4.95 11.46
CA VAL A 25 -3.16 3.96 12.15
C VAL A 25 -2.79 4.49 13.52
N TYR A 26 -3.02 3.65 14.54
CA TYR A 26 -2.74 3.96 15.94
C TYR A 26 -1.82 2.91 16.57
N THR A 27 -1.03 3.32 17.56
CA THR A 27 -0.33 2.38 18.43
C THR A 27 -1.29 1.81 19.49
N ARG A 28 -0.86 0.77 20.21
CA ARG A 28 -1.58 0.24 21.38
C ARG A 28 -1.86 1.30 22.45
N ASP A 29 -1.01 2.32 22.56
CA ASP A 29 -1.15 3.42 23.52
C ASP A 29 -2.12 4.53 23.03
N GLY A 30 -2.79 4.31 21.90
CA GLY A 30 -3.75 5.27 21.34
C GLY A 30 -3.11 6.45 20.61
N VAL A 31 -1.82 6.36 20.27
CA VAL A 31 -1.11 7.44 19.59
C VAL A 31 -1.29 7.32 18.08
N TYR A 32 -1.71 8.41 17.43
CA TYR A 32 -1.84 8.48 15.99
C TYR A 32 -0.47 8.49 15.29
N VAL A 33 -0.26 7.53 14.40
CA VAL A 33 0.98 7.34 13.64
C VAL A 33 0.89 7.94 12.25
N GLY A 34 -0.20 7.69 11.52
CA GLY A 34 -0.35 8.11 10.12
C GLY A 34 -1.56 7.45 9.46
N ASN A 35 -1.67 7.56 8.13
CA ASN A 35 -2.70 6.90 7.34
C ASN A 35 -2.10 5.83 6.43
N VAL A 36 -2.81 4.74 6.19
CA VAL A 36 -2.41 3.76 5.18
C VAL A 36 -2.54 4.37 3.78
N LYS A 37 -1.41 4.41 3.05
CA LYS A 37 -1.32 4.82 1.65
C LYS A 37 -1.49 3.63 0.71
N SER A 38 -0.74 2.57 0.96
CA SER A 38 -0.75 1.34 0.14
C SER A 38 -0.23 0.16 0.94
N VAL A 39 -0.38 -1.04 0.38
CA VAL A 39 0.08 -2.29 0.99
C VAL A 39 1.07 -2.95 0.01
N LEU A 40 2.22 -3.36 0.54
CA LEU A 40 3.23 -4.11 -0.19
C LEU A 40 2.98 -5.60 0.01
N LEU A 41 2.87 -6.31 -1.11
CA LEU A 41 2.63 -7.75 -1.14
C LEU A 41 3.91 -8.47 -1.56
N ASP A 42 4.21 -9.57 -0.88
CA ASP A 42 5.18 -10.56 -1.30
C ASP A 42 4.48 -11.55 -2.24
N VAL A 43 4.83 -11.49 -3.53
CA VAL A 43 4.24 -12.32 -4.60
C VAL A 43 4.72 -13.76 -4.51
N GLU A 44 5.95 -13.98 -4.05
CA GLU A 44 6.54 -15.32 -3.93
C GLU A 44 5.84 -16.09 -2.79
N GLN A 45 5.65 -15.45 -1.64
CA GLN A 45 4.98 -16.06 -0.48
C GLN A 45 3.45 -15.86 -0.46
N LYS A 46 2.88 -15.12 -1.42
CA LYS A 46 1.45 -14.76 -1.48
C LYS A 46 0.93 -14.17 -0.17
N ARG A 47 1.71 -13.29 0.46
CA ARG A 47 1.44 -12.70 1.78
C ARG A 47 1.63 -11.20 1.77
N VAL A 48 0.99 -10.51 2.72
CA VAL A 48 1.23 -9.08 2.94
C VAL A 48 2.58 -8.91 3.64
N ALA A 49 3.48 -8.15 3.01
CA ALA A 49 4.81 -7.88 3.55
C ALA A 49 4.76 -6.71 4.53
N SER A 50 4.29 -5.56 4.07
CA SER A 50 4.28 -4.31 4.83
C SER A 50 3.19 -3.34 4.37
N LEU A 51 2.83 -2.42 5.24
CA LEU A 51 1.91 -1.32 4.97
C LEU A 51 2.71 -0.04 4.84
N LEU A 52 2.46 0.72 3.78
CA LEU A 52 3.04 2.04 3.60
C LEU A 52 2.15 3.07 4.27
N LEU A 53 2.68 3.76 5.26
CA LEU A 53 2.02 4.87 5.94
C LEU A 53 2.45 6.20 5.34
N THR A 54 1.52 7.16 5.29
CA THR A 54 1.75 8.53 4.84
C THR A 54 1.10 9.53 5.80
N LYS A 55 1.44 10.81 5.65
CA LYS A 55 1.00 11.89 6.55
C LYS A 55 1.26 11.51 8.01
N THR A 56 2.47 11.03 8.24
CA THR A 56 2.88 10.54 9.56
C THR A 56 2.98 11.69 10.54
N ASN A 57 2.74 11.39 11.81
CA ASN A 57 2.80 12.38 12.87
C ASN A 57 4.26 12.83 13.09
N PRO A 58 4.58 14.13 12.88
CA PRO A 58 5.95 14.64 13.01
C PRO A 58 6.53 14.50 14.42
N SER A 59 5.69 14.30 15.44
CA SER A 59 6.14 14.07 16.82
C SER A 59 6.77 12.70 17.05
N ILE A 60 6.53 11.72 16.16
CA ILE A 60 7.01 10.33 16.28
C ILE A 60 7.92 9.98 15.11
N VAL A 61 7.59 10.49 13.93
CA VAL A 61 8.32 10.28 12.69
C VAL A 61 8.88 11.63 12.24
N GLU A 62 10.19 11.80 12.34
CA GLU A 62 10.82 13.07 11.97
C GLU A 62 10.65 13.34 10.47
N GLY A 63 10.19 14.54 10.11
CA GLY A 63 10.02 14.97 8.71
C GLY A 63 8.71 14.58 8.03
N ALA A 64 7.74 14.00 8.74
CA ALA A 64 6.42 13.61 8.19
C ALA A 64 6.51 12.73 6.92
N ILE A 65 7.55 11.91 6.88
CA ILE A 65 7.90 11.01 5.78
C ILE A 65 6.96 9.81 5.70
N ASP A 66 6.94 9.18 4.53
CA ASP A 66 6.26 7.89 4.37
C ASP A 66 7.06 6.79 5.09
N VAL A 67 6.38 5.90 5.83
CA VAL A 67 7.02 4.85 6.64
C VAL A 67 6.44 3.49 6.24
N ALA A 68 7.30 2.54 5.92
CA ALA A 68 6.89 1.16 5.69
C ALA A 68 6.86 0.38 7.01
N VAL A 69 5.68 -0.10 7.41
CA VAL A 69 5.46 -0.87 8.62
C VAL A 69 5.24 -2.34 8.29
N PRO A 70 6.05 -3.27 8.79
CA PRO A 70 5.85 -4.70 8.56
C PRO A 70 4.47 -5.18 9.02
N TYR A 71 3.82 -6.03 8.24
CA TYR A 71 2.47 -6.55 8.57
C TYR A 71 2.44 -7.27 9.93
N ARG A 72 3.56 -7.90 10.31
CA ARG A 72 3.77 -8.55 11.61
C ARG A 72 3.63 -7.62 12.83
N TRP A 73 3.70 -6.30 12.66
CA TRP A 73 3.44 -5.35 13.75
C TRP A 73 1.97 -4.96 13.85
N VAL A 74 1.15 -5.34 12.89
CA VAL A 74 -0.29 -5.06 12.92
C VAL A 74 -0.98 -6.06 13.84
N ASN A 75 -1.79 -5.53 14.76
CA ASN A 75 -2.61 -6.31 15.68
C ASN A 75 -4.02 -6.55 15.10
N ALA A 76 -4.64 -5.50 14.60
CA ALA A 76 -6.03 -5.53 14.13
C ALA A 76 -6.24 -4.57 12.96
N ILE A 77 -7.17 -4.93 12.07
CA ILE A 77 -7.56 -4.18 10.88
C ILE A 77 -9.09 -4.17 10.81
N GLY A 78 -9.66 -3.00 10.54
CA GLY A 78 -11.10 -2.74 10.36
C GLY A 78 -11.27 -1.28 9.93
N ASP A 79 -12.06 -0.51 10.67
CA ASP A 79 -12.18 0.95 10.45
C ASP A 79 -10.90 1.72 10.85
N ILE A 80 -10.10 1.12 11.72
CA ILE A 80 -8.80 1.64 12.15
C ILE A 80 -7.77 0.50 12.13
N VAL A 81 -6.50 0.86 12.01
CA VAL A 81 -5.39 -0.11 12.12
C VAL A 81 -4.69 0.11 13.46
N ILE A 82 -4.50 -0.97 14.21
CA ILE A 82 -3.80 -0.94 15.50
C ILE A 82 -2.47 -1.65 15.36
N LEU A 83 -1.38 -0.98 15.70
CA LEU A 83 -0.04 -1.55 15.77
C LEU A 83 0.22 -2.09 17.17
N SER A 84 0.71 -3.34 17.23
CA SER A 84 1.21 -3.98 18.45
C SER A 84 2.50 -3.34 18.95
N TYR A 85 3.34 -2.87 18.02
CA TYR A 85 4.63 -2.24 18.32
C TYR A 85 4.93 -1.16 17.29
N PHE A 86 5.42 -0.01 17.76
CA PHE A 86 5.98 1.03 16.91
C PHE A 86 7.12 1.73 17.68
N PRO A 87 8.32 1.85 17.10
CA PRO A 87 9.43 2.54 17.75
C PRO A 87 9.09 4.02 18.00
N GLN A 88 9.52 4.55 19.15
CA GLN A 88 9.17 5.92 19.57
C GLN A 88 9.77 7.02 18.68
N ARG A 89 10.87 6.72 17.97
CA ARG A 89 11.50 7.64 17.02
C ARG A 89 11.96 6.85 15.80
N VAL A 90 11.46 7.25 14.63
CA VAL A 90 11.94 6.75 13.34
C VAL A 90 12.67 7.90 12.67
N LYS A 91 13.96 7.71 12.41
CA LYS A 91 14.79 8.60 11.62
C LYS A 91 15.14 7.90 10.32
N LEU A 92 15.10 8.63 9.21
CA LEU A 92 15.73 8.14 7.99
C LEU A 92 17.24 8.22 8.16
N GLU A 93 17.89 7.07 8.14
CA GLU A 93 19.20 7.01 7.52
C GLU A 93 18.91 6.88 6.01
N GLN A 94 19.31 7.89 5.23
CA GLN A 94 19.25 7.80 3.77
C GLN A 94 20.19 6.69 3.33
N ASN A 95 19.67 5.48 3.19
CA ASN A 95 20.32 4.47 2.38
C ASN A 95 19.58 4.47 1.05
N GLU A 96 20.27 4.92 0.00
CA GLU A 96 19.78 4.94 -1.38
C GLU A 96 19.59 3.49 -1.87
N GLU A 97 18.43 2.89 -1.57
CA GLU A 97 18.09 1.58 -2.12
C GLU A 97 17.49 1.74 -3.52
N ASN A 98 18.30 1.33 -4.50
CA ASN A 98 18.02 1.16 -5.93
C ASN A 98 16.58 0.67 -6.19
N PRO A 99 15.83 1.27 -7.13
CA PRO A 99 14.53 0.73 -7.52
C PRO A 99 14.76 -0.64 -8.15
N SER A 100 14.30 -1.69 -7.47
CA SER A 100 14.27 -3.04 -8.00
C SER A 100 13.44 -3.06 -9.28
N THR A 101 14.13 -3.16 -10.41
CA THR A 101 13.60 -3.53 -11.71
C THR A 101 12.78 -4.81 -11.57
N TYR A 102 11.48 -4.73 -11.84
CA TYR A 102 10.67 -5.91 -12.15
C TYR A 102 11.11 -6.41 -13.53
N SER A 103 12.13 -7.27 -13.57
CA SER A 103 12.42 -8.06 -14.76
C SER A 103 11.50 -9.27 -14.75
N ASP A 104 10.36 -9.09 -15.40
CA ASP A 104 9.53 -10.17 -15.92
C ASP A 104 10.42 -11.10 -16.78
N GLY A 105 10.38 -12.39 -16.47
CA GLY A 105 11.17 -13.39 -17.15
C GLY A 105 10.55 -13.80 -18.49
N ASN A 106 11.38 -13.80 -19.53
CA ASN A 106 11.27 -14.58 -20.76
C ASN A 106 10.32 -14.06 -21.85
N ALA A 107 10.86 -13.19 -22.71
CA ALA A 107 10.57 -13.24 -24.15
C ALA A 107 11.90 -13.16 -24.89
N GLU A 108 12.24 -14.26 -25.57
CA GLU A 108 13.35 -14.33 -26.52
C GLU A 108 13.14 -13.26 -27.60
N ILE A 109 14.10 -12.35 -27.75
CA ILE A 109 14.19 -11.48 -28.93
C ILE A 109 15.32 -12.05 -29.77
N GLU A 110 15.00 -13.01 -30.64
CA GLU A 110 15.89 -13.33 -31.75
C GLU A 110 15.86 -12.15 -32.73
N THR A 111 16.96 -11.38 -32.69
CA THR A 111 17.29 -10.40 -33.73
C THR A 111 17.45 -11.13 -35.07
N ILE A 112 16.47 -10.96 -35.96
CA ILE A 112 16.68 -11.14 -37.40
C ILE A 112 16.69 -9.76 -38.05
N ASP A 113 17.90 -9.27 -38.32
CA ASP A 113 18.18 -8.14 -39.22
C ASP A 113 17.76 -8.53 -40.65
N GLU A 114 16.75 -7.88 -41.22
CA GLU A 114 16.72 -7.59 -42.66
C GLU A 114 16.30 -6.14 -42.89
N PRO A 115 17.10 -5.34 -43.64
CA PRO A 115 16.83 -3.92 -43.86
C PRO A 115 15.70 -3.72 -44.87
N ILE A 116 14.67 -2.97 -44.49
CA ILE A 116 13.59 -2.54 -45.38
C ILE A 116 14.18 -1.56 -46.41
N VAL A 117 14.38 -2.06 -47.64
CA VAL A 117 14.69 -1.23 -48.82
C VAL A 117 13.47 -0.34 -49.08
N ARG A 118 13.65 0.98 -49.03
CA ARG A 118 12.66 1.94 -49.53
C ARG A 118 12.94 2.18 -51.02
N GLU A 119 11.96 1.85 -51.87
CA GLU A 119 11.87 2.37 -53.24
C GLU A 119 10.80 3.47 -53.29
#